data_AF-A0AAE9S0K5-F1
#
_entry.id   AF-A0AAE9S0K5-F1
#
_cell.length_a   1.000
_cell.length_b   1.000
_cell.length_c   1.000
_cell.angle_alpha   90.00
_cell.angle_beta   90.00
_cell.angle_gamma   90.00
#
_symmetry.space_group_name_H-M   'P 1'
#
loop_
_entity.id
_entity.type
_entity.pdbx_description
1 polymer ?
#
loop_
_entity_poly.entity_id
_entity_poly.type
_entity_poly.pdbx_seq_one_letter_code
_entity_poly.pdbx_strand_id
1 'polypeptide(L)'
;MRNKGYDLVTIVEAEELLPRWQELDQVKQKICSAFAGVTLQEGIGLYEAQGIDDYASQAECLAYRAKDEKLNWKNISIDDLNHCHSSLSFFDAQGMLFHLPAFLLASLNDEYRFDLIFTLTRLGPHTDRKFSLFNAKQRSAVRSYLLFLLDEPDEVYHYPDILEALEQYWQEK
;
A
#
# COMPACT_ATOMS: atom_id res chain seq x y z
N MET A 1 -12.71 46.95 -0.39
CA MET A 1 -12.25 46.14 0.77
C MET A 1 -13.44 45.85 1.67
N ARG A 2 -13.86 44.58 1.76
CA ARG A 2 -14.22 43.89 3.03
C ARG A 2 -14.62 42.43 2.72
N ASN A 3 -13.84 41.55 3.35
CA ASN A 3 -13.90 40.10 3.60
C ASN A 3 -14.57 39.17 2.59
N LYS A 4 -13.71 38.34 1.98
CA LYS A 4 -14.05 37.05 1.37
C LYS A 4 -14.76 36.20 2.44
N GLY A 5 -16.07 36.09 2.32
CA GLY A 5 -16.89 35.24 3.19
C GLY A 5 -16.60 33.78 2.89
N TYR A 6 -15.68 33.18 3.63
CA TYR A 6 -15.72 31.74 3.87
C TYR A 6 -16.72 31.52 5.00
N ASP A 7 -17.62 30.55 4.83
CA ASP A 7 -18.57 30.16 5.85
C ASP A 7 -17.80 29.65 7.08
N LEU A 8 -18.17 30.13 8.27
CA LEU A 8 -17.53 29.75 9.54
C LEU A 8 -17.68 28.24 9.79
N VAL A 9 -18.76 27.63 9.30
CA VAL A 9 -18.97 26.18 9.34
C VAL A 9 -17.88 25.45 8.54
N THR A 10 -17.58 25.93 7.32
CA THR A 10 -16.51 25.37 6.48
C THR A 10 -15.11 25.58 7.06
N ILE A 11 -14.88 26.67 7.81
CA ILE A 11 -13.59 26.91 8.48
C ILE A 11 -13.42 25.96 9.66
N VAL A 12 -14.45 25.78 10.49
CA VAL A 12 -14.40 24.88 11.65
C VAL A 12 -14.25 23.42 11.20
N GLU A 13 -15.00 22.99 10.18
CA GLU A 13 -14.83 21.64 9.59
C GLU A 13 -13.41 21.45 9.01
N ALA A 14 -12.85 22.47 8.35
CA ALA A 14 -11.48 22.39 7.83
C ALA A 14 -10.42 22.39 8.95
N GLU A 15 -10.64 23.12 10.05
CA GLU A 15 -9.75 23.12 11.22
C GLU A 15 -9.80 21.79 11.99
N GLU A 16 -10.97 21.15 12.07
CA GLU A 16 -11.14 19.82 12.67
C GLU A 16 -10.49 18.71 11.82
N LEU A 17 -10.50 18.85 10.49
CA LEU A 17 -9.87 17.90 9.56
C LEU A 17 -8.35 18.14 9.37
N LEU A 18 -7.84 19.32 9.71
CA LEU A 18 -6.43 19.68 9.50
C LEU A 18 -5.44 18.71 10.19
N PRO A 19 -5.61 18.31 11.46
CA PRO A 19 -4.74 17.32 12.09
C PRO A 19 -4.72 15.99 11.33
N ARG A 20 -5.87 15.59 10.78
CA ARG A 20 -6.01 14.34 10.02
C ARG A 20 -5.24 14.40 8.71
N TRP A 21 -5.36 15.49 7.96
CA TRP A 21 -4.58 15.67 6.73
C TRP A 21 -3.07 15.72 6.99
N GLN A 22 -2.65 16.34 8.09
CA GLN A 22 -1.25 16.34 8.50
C GLN A 22 -0.74 14.93 8.83
N GLU A 23 -1.55 14.12 9.51
CA GLU A 23 -1.24 12.72 9.78
C GLU A 23 -1.15 11.90 8.48
N LEU A 24 -2.11 12.05 7.58
CA LEU A 24 -2.12 11.41 6.27
C LEU A 24 -0.83 11.71 5.49
N ASP A 25 -0.43 12.99 5.45
CA ASP A 25 0.81 13.41 4.79
C ASP A 25 2.06 12.82 5.46
N GLN A 26 2.08 12.73 6.80
CA GLN A 26 3.17 12.09 7.53
C GLN A 26 3.29 10.61 7.19
N VAL A 27 2.17 9.88 7.10
CA VAL A 27 2.15 8.47 6.72
C VAL A 27 2.66 8.29 5.28
N LYS A 28 2.18 9.10 4.33
CA LYS A 28 2.64 9.09 2.93
C LYS A 28 4.14 9.36 2.81
N GLN A 29 4.65 10.34 3.54
CA GLN A 29 6.09 10.66 3.58
C GLN A 29 6.92 9.52 4.18
N LYS A 30 6.42 8.88 5.24
CA LYS A 30 7.07 7.74 5.88
C LYS A 30 7.17 6.56 4.94
N ILE A 31 6.10 6.24 4.21
CA ILE A 31 6.10 5.21 3.15
C ILE A 31 7.12 5.57 2.07
N CYS A 32 7.04 6.78 1.51
CA CYS A 32 7.97 7.21 0.47
C CYS A 32 9.44 7.10 0.89
N SER A 33 9.76 7.47 2.13
CA SER A 33 11.12 7.45 2.65
C SER A 33 11.60 6.03 2.96
N ALA A 34 10.74 5.17 3.51
CA ALA A 34 11.09 3.80 3.88
C ALA A 34 11.37 2.90 2.66
N PHE A 35 10.71 3.17 1.54
CA PHE A 35 10.84 2.42 0.28
C PHE A 35 11.64 3.17 -0.80
N ALA A 36 12.31 4.27 -0.45
CA ALA A 36 13.14 5.03 -1.38
C ALA A 36 14.28 4.16 -1.93
N GLY A 37 14.43 4.12 -3.26
CA GLY A 37 15.51 3.40 -3.94
C GLY A 37 15.33 1.88 -4.00
N VAL A 38 14.19 1.34 -3.56
CA VAL A 38 13.85 -0.07 -3.76
C VAL A 38 13.59 -0.32 -5.25
N THR A 39 14.29 -1.31 -5.82
CA THR A 39 14.11 -1.80 -7.20
C THR A 39 13.54 -3.22 -7.17
N LEU A 40 12.87 -3.65 -8.23
CA LEU A 40 12.25 -4.97 -8.33
C LEU A 40 13.28 -6.12 -8.25
N GLN A 41 14.49 -5.90 -8.77
CA GLN A 41 15.51 -6.94 -8.92
C GLN A 41 14.94 -8.14 -9.70
N GLU A 42 15.05 -9.35 -9.14
CA GLU A 42 14.51 -10.57 -9.73
C GLU A 42 13.11 -10.92 -9.21
N GLY A 43 12.50 -10.03 -8.40
CA GLY A 43 11.16 -10.22 -7.89
C GLY A 43 10.10 -10.29 -8.99
N ILE A 44 8.97 -10.89 -8.65
CA ILE A 44 7.82 -11.03 -9.57
C ILE A 44 7.24 -9.63 -9.84
N GLY A 45 7.13 -9.28 -11.12
CA GLY A 45 6.56 -8.01 -11.59
C GLY A 45 5.03 -7.93 -11.47
N LEU A 46 4.47 -6.73 -11.58
CA LEU A 46 3.02 -6.48 -11.49
C LEU A 46 2.23 -7.24 -12.57
N TYR A 47 2.60 -7.06 -13.85
CA TYR A 47 1.96 -7.75 -14.95
C TYR A 47 2.31 -9.23 -14.96
N GLU A 48 3.55 -9.59 -14.58
CA GLU A 48 3.94 -10.99 -14.43
C GLU A 48 3.05 -11.72 -13.41
N ALA A 49 2.80 -11.11 -12.25
CA ALA A 49 1.91 -11.63 -11.21
C ALA A 49 0.47 -11.78 -11.69
N GLN A 50 -0.06 -10.79 -12.42
CA GLN A 50 -1.38 -10.89 -13.06
C GLN A 50 -1.44 -12.06 -14.05
N GLY A 51 -0.39 -12.25 -14.85
CA GLY A 51 -0.30 -13.39 -15.76
C GLY A 51 -0.30 -14.75 -15.04
N ILE A 52 0.33 -14.84 -13.86
CA ILE A 52 0.30 -16.06 -13.04
C ILE A 52 -1.13 -16.36 -12.57
N ASP A 53 -1.86 -15.33 -12.12
CA ASP A 53 -3.27 -15.44 -11.72
C ASP A 53 -4.17 -15.89 -12.87
N ASP A 54 -3.93 -15.35 -14.07
CA ASP A 54 -4.66 -15.68 -15.30
C ASP A 54 -4.26 -17.05 -15.90
N TYR A 55 -3.40 -17.81 -15.22
CA TYR A 55 -2.85 -19.09 -15.70
C TYR A 55 -2.14 -18.98 -17.07
N ALA A 56 -1.52 -17.83 -17.33
CA ALA A 56 -0.79 -17.59 -18.57
C ALA A 56 0.39 -18.57 -18.72
N SER A 57 0.76 -18.85 -19.96
CA SER A 57 1.93 -19.66 -20.26
C SER A 57 3.22 -18.97 -19.81
N GLN A 58 4.29 -19.74 -19.63
CA GLN A 58 5.60 -19.19 -19.27
C GLN A 58 6.09 -18.13 -20.27
N ALA A 59 5.79 -18.30 -21.56
CA ALA A 59 6.15 -17.32 -22.59
C ALA A 59 5.37 -16.01 -22.43
N GLU A 60 4.10 -16.08 -22.07
CA GLU A 60 3.27 -14.91 -21.79
C GLU A 60 3.71 -14.20 -20.51
N CYS A 61 4.03 -14.93 -19.44
CA CYS A 61 4.59 -14.35 -18.21
C CYS A 61 5.91 -13.62 -18.47
N LEU A 62 6.79 -14.17 -19.33
CA LEU A 62 8.01 -13.48 -19.74
C LEU A 62 7.73 -12.19 -20.54
N ALA A 63 6.69 -12.19 -21.38
CA ALA A 63 6.26 -11.01 -22.11
C ALA A 63 5.62 -9.96 -21.19
N TYR A 64 4.91 -10.37 -20.14
CA TYR A 64 4.40 -9.48 -19.10
C TYR A 64 5.53 -8.88 -18.27
N ARG A 65 6.46 -9.72 -17.80
CA ARG A 65 7.69 -9.30 -17.11
C ARG A 65 8.48 -8.28 -17.90
N ALA A 66 8.53 -8.39 -19.23
CA ALA A 66 9.21 -7.40 -20.08
C ALA A 66 8.59 -6.00 -20.00
N LYS A 67 7.27 -5.89 -19.73
CA LYS A 67 6.54 -4.61 -19.59
C LYS A 67 6.64 -4.01 -18.19
N ASP A 68 6.93 -4.83 -17.19
CA ASP A 68 6.98 -4.38 -15.80
C ASP A 68 7.99 -3.27 -15.57
N GLU A 69 7.58 -2.26 -14.80
CA GLU A 69 8.47 -1.28 -14.16
C GLU A 69 9.33 -1.98 -13.12
N LYS A 70 10.63 -1.70 -13.09
CA LYS A 70 11.62 -2.44 -12.27
C LYS A 70 12.51 -1.55 -11.41
N LEU A 71 12.55 -0.25 -11.70
CA LEU A 71 13.51 0.69 -11.15
C LEU A 71 12.85 1.64 -10.15
N ASN A 72 11.63 2.10 -10.45
CA ASN A 72 10.96 3.07 -9.60
C ASN A 72 9.47 2.75 -9.50
N TRP A 73 9.06 2.18 -8.36
CA TRP A 73 7.68 1.82 -8.07
C TRP A 73 6.69 3.00 -8.17
N LYS A 74 7.17 4.26 -8.08
CA LYS A 74 6.33 5.45 -8.28
C LYS A 74 5.88 5.68 -9.72
N ASN A 75 6.49 5.00 -10.69
CA ASN A 75 6.11 5.11 -12.10
C ASN A 75 4.94 4.19 -12.45
N ILE A 76 4.55 3.28 -11.56
CA ILE A 76 3.41 2.39 -11.76
C ILE A 76 2.13 3.25 -11.70
N SER A 77 1.29 3.13 -12.73
CA SER A 77 0.07 3.92 -12.80
C SER A 77 -1.02 3.37 -11.87
N ILE A 78 -1.92 4.25 -11.40
CA ILE A 78 -3.09 3.85 -10.61
C ILE A 78 -3.99 2.88 -11.40
N ASP A 79 -4.12 3.07 -12.71
CA ASP A 79 -4.89 2.17 -13.56
C ASP A 79 -4.28 0.77 -13.59
N ASP A 80 -2.95 0.66 -13.65
CA ASP A 80 -2.25 -0.63 -13.62
C ASP A 80 -2.39 -1.32 -12.26
N LEU A 81 -2.31 -0.57 -11.15
CA LEU A 81 -2.52 -1.13 -9.81
C LEU A 81 -3.92 -1.71 -9.65
N ASN A 82 -4.93 -1.03 -10.17
CA ASN A 82 -6.32 -1.50 -10.13
C ASN A 82 -6.57 -2.63 -11.13
N HIS A 83 -5.98 -2.58 -12.32
CA HIS A 83 -6.08 -3.66 -13.30
C HIS A 83 -5.45 -4.94 -12.75
N CYS A 84 -4.24 -4.84 -12.21
CA CYS A 84 -3.43 -5.94 -11.70
C CYS A 84 -3.67 -6.22 -10.20
N HIS A 85 -4.85 -5.91 -9.67
CA HIS A 85 -5.15 -5.97 -8.23
C HIS A 85 -4.89 -7.34 -7.58
N SER A 86 -5.06 -8.44 -8.31
CA SER A 86 -4.83 -9.80 -7.79
C SER A 86 -3.34 -10.11 -7.56
N SER A 87 -2.44 -9.31 -8.14
CA SER A 87 -0.98 -9.50 -8.09
C SER A 87 -0.39 -9.56 -6.68
N LEU A 88 -1.01 -8.89 -5.70
CA LEU A 88 -0.63 -8.96 -4.29
C LEU A 88 -0.59 -10.40 -3.75
N SER A 89 -1.43 -11.28 -4.30
CA SER A 89 -1.48 -12.71 -3.96
C SER A 89 -0.37 -13.54 -4.59
N PHE A 90 0.33 -13.03 -5.61
CA PHE A 90 1.34 -13.78 -6.37
C PHE A 90 2.76 -13.25 -6.25
N PHE A 91 2.94 -12.04 -5.71
CA PHE A 91 4.29 -11.55 -5.44
C PHE A 91 5.08 -12.48 -4.51
N ASP A 92 6.34 -12.65 -4.84
CA ASP A 92 7.38 -13.16 -3.94
C ASP A 92 7.88 -12.03 -3.01
N ALA A 93 8.91 -12.31 -2.21
CA ALA A 93 9.37 -11.34 -1.22
C ALA A 93 9.98 -10.07 -1.85
N GLN A 94 10.66 -10.19 -2.99
CA GLN A 94 11.22 -9.04 -3.72
C GLN A 94 10.12 -8.25 -4.44
N GLY A 95 9.18 -8.95 -5.10
CA GLY A 95 8.01 -8.33 -5.71
C GLY A 95 7.17 -7.55 -4.70
N MET A 96 6.91 -8.13 -3.53
CA MET A 96 6.14 -7.46 -2.48
C MET A 96 6.88 -6.24 -1.93
N LEU A 97 8.20 -6.34 -1.72
CA LEU A 97 9.03 -5.22 -1.27
C LEU A 97 9.00 -4.04 -2.25
N PHE A 98 9.00 -4.30 -3.55
CA PHE A 98 8.98 -3.26 -4.59
C PHE A 98 7.58 -2.64 -4.79
N HIS A 99 6.53 -3.47 -4.89
CA HIS A 99 5.22 -2.99 -5.32
C HIS A 99 4.35 -2.43 -4.19
N LEU A 100 4.45 -2.98 -2.97
CA LEU A 100 3.58 -2.58 -1.86
C LEU A 100 3.49 -1.06 -1.60
N PRO A 101 4.58 -0.26 -1.62
CA PRO A 101 4.46 1.18 -1.39
C PRO A 101 3.53 1.88 -2.39
N ALA A 102 3.44 1.42 -3.64
CA ALA A 102 2.52 2.01 -4.62
C ALA A 102 1.05 1.74 -4.25
N PHE A 103 0.74 0.51 -3.82
CA PHE A 103 -0.60 0.14 -3.33
C PHE A 103 -1.00 0.91 -2.06
N LEU A 104 -0.08 1.06 -1.10
CA LEU A 104 -0.34 1.82 0.13
C LEU A 104 -0.67 3.28 -0.17
N LEU A 105 0.09 3.93 -1.07
CA LEU A 105 -0.18 5.32 -1.44
C LEU A 105 -1.48 5.46 -2.22
N ALA A 106 -1.76 4.55 -3.15
CA ALA A 106 -3.01 4.55 -3.89
C ALA A 106 -4.22 4.38 -2.96
N SER A 107 -4.14 3.49 -1.95
CA SER A 107 -5.18 3.36 -0.94
C SER A 107 -5.36 4.64 -0.10
N LEU A 108 -4.26 5.24 0.40
CA LEU A 108 -4.30 6.50 1.15
C LEU A 108 -4.73 7.73 0.31
N ASN A 109 -4.82 7.60 -1.01
CA ASN A 109 -5.33 8.62 -1.91
C ASN A 109 -6.79 8.37 -2.34
N ASP A 110 -7.42 7.29 -1.85
CA ASP A 110 -8.74 6.82 -2.31
C ASP A 110 -8.75 6.48 -3.83
N GLU A 111 -7.61 6.00 -4.33
CA GLU A 111 -7.37 5.67 -5.75
C GLU A 111 -7.35 4.15 -6.01
N TYR A 112 -7.18 3.34 -4.96
CA TYR A 112 -7.19 1.87 -5.04
C TYR A 112 -8.56 1.30 -4.68
N ARG A 113 -9.13 0.48 -5.57
CA ARG A 113 -10.54 0.06 -5.51
C ARG A 113 -10.78 -1.28 -4.80
N PHE A 114 -9.74 -1.88 -4.21
CA PHE A 114 -9.79 -3.21 -3.63
C PHE A 114 -9.28 -3.22 -2.20
N ASP A 115 -9.66 -4.25 -1.44
CA ASP A 115 -9.28 -4.40 -0.04
C ASP A 115 -7.78 -4.76 0.10
N LEU A 116 -6.97 -3.75 0.43
CA LEU A 116 -5.56 -3.92 0.75
C LEU A 116 -5.35 -4.46 2.18
N ILE A 117 -6.30 -4.22 3.09
CA ILE A 117 -6.18 -4.58 4.50
C ILE A 117 -6.08 -6.10 4.64
N PHE A 118 -6.89 -6.85 3.87
CA PHE A 118 -6.82 -8.31 3.84
C PHE A 118 -5.39 -8.83 3.60
N THR A 119 -4.65 -8.22 2.66
CA THR A 119 -3.27 -8.60 2.34
C THR A 119 -2.31 -8.37 3.51
N LEU A 120 -2.58 -7.36 4.34
CA LEU A 120 -1.72 -6.91 5.43
C LEU A 120 -2.07 -7.54 6.78
N THR A 121 -3.27 -8.09 6.94
CA THR A 121 -3.76 -8.64 8.21
C THR A 121 -3.93 -10.15 8.20
N ARG A 122 -4.22 -10.77 7.05
CA ARG A 122 -4.41 -12.22 6.92
C ARG A 122 -3.09 -12.94 6.73
N LEU A 123 -2.29 -12.90 7.78
CA LEU A 123 -0.92 -13.39 7.80
C LEU A 123 -0.85 -14.82 8.32
N GLY A 124 -0.15 -15.68 7.58
CA GLY A 124 0.11 -17.07 7.91
C GLY A 124 1.45 -17.52 7.32
N PRO A 125 1.85 -18.79 7.50
CA PRO A 125 3.19 -19.26 7.12
C PRO A 125 3.58 -19.01 5.66
N HIS A 126 2.58 -18.90 4.76
CA HIS A 126 2.78 -18.63 3.34
C HIS A 126 2.81 -17.14 3.00
N THR A 127 2.03 -16.30 3.69
CA THR A 127 1.95 -14.86 3.43
C THR A 127 3.00 -14.05 4.19
N ASP A 128 3.44 -14.53 5.37
CA ASP A 128 4.56 -13.94 6.13
C ASP A 128 5.84 -13.85 5.29
N ARG A 129 6.15 -14.91 4.53
CA ARG A 129 7.38 -14.97 3.71
C ARG A 129 7.47 -13.83 2.69
N LYS A 130 6.35 -13.25 2.26
CA LYS A 130 6.33 -12.11 1.32
C LYS A 130 6.91 -10.84 1.91
N PHE A 131 6.86 -10.68 3.24
CA PHE A 131 7.43 -9.50 3.90
C PHE A 131 8.77 -9.80 4.58
N SER A 132 9.38 -10.96 4.32
CA SER A 132 10.63 -11.41 4.94
C SER A 132 11.84 -10.51 4.64
N LEU A 133 11.80 -9.74 3.54
CA LEU A 133 12.86 -8.80 3.16
C LEU A 133 12.66 -7.39 3.72
N PHE A 134 11.57 -7.13 4.44
CA PHE A 134 11.26 -5.80 4.95
C PHE A 134 12.15 -5.48 6.15
N ASN A 135 12.86 -4.36 6.08
CA ASN A 135 13.60 -3.83 7.21
C ASN A 135 12.67 -3.10 8.20
N ALA A 136 13.20 -2.77 9.38
CA ALA A 136 12.44 -2.10 10.43
C ALA A 136 11.74 -0.80 9.97
N LYS A 137 12.33 -0.01 9.08
CA LYS A 137 11.72 1.22 8.56
C LYS A 137 10.50 0.92 7.68
N GLN A 138 10.60 -0.10 6.82
CA GLN A 138 9.52 -0.53 5.94
C GLN A 138 8.38 -1.14 6.73
N ARG A 139 8.69 -1.97 7.74
CA ARG A 139 7.68 -2.52 8.66
C ARG A 139 6.97 -1.42 9.45
N SER A 140 7.73 -0.45 9.98
CA SER A 140 7.16 0.70 10.69
C SER A 140 6.30 1.59 9.78
N ALA A 141 6.60 1.67 8.48
CA ALA A 141 5.75 2.37 7.51
C ALA A 141 4.40 1.65 7.29
N VAL A 142 4.40 0.32 7.12
CA VAL A 142 3.15 -0.48 7.05
C VAL A 142 2.37 -0.39 8.35
N ARG A 143 3.06 -0.43 9.50
CA ARG A 143 2.44 -0.23 10.82
C ARG A 143 1.72 1.12 10.91
N SER A 144 2.37 2.20 10.47
CA SER A 144 1.76 3.54 10.47
C SER A 144 0.55 3.63 9.55
N TYR A 145 0.57 2.97 8.38
CA TYR A 145 -0.60 2.86 7.52
C TYR A 145 -1.76 2.16 8.24
N LEU A 146 -1.52 1.00 8.86
CA LEU A 146 -2.56 0.26 9.59
C LEU A 146 -3.11 1.03 10.80
N LEU A 147 -2.25 1.74 11.54
CA LEU A 147 -2.68 2.61 12.63
C LEU A 147 -3.56 3.75 12.13
N PHE A 148 -3.20 4.37 11.00
CA PHE A 148 -4.00 5.41 10.37
C PHE A 148 -5.42 4.91 10.05
N LEU A 149 -5.57 3.66 9.57
CA LEU A 149 -6.89 3.10 9.27
C LEU A 149 -7.76 2.82 10.50
N LEU A 150 -7.19 2.71 11.71
CA LEU A 150 -8.00 2.55 12.94
C LEU A 150 -8.78 3.81 13.31
N ASP A 151 -8.51 4.93 12.67
CA ASP A 151 -9.26 6.16 12.81
C ASP A 151 -10.19 6.43 11.61
N GLU A 152 -10.24 5.52 10.61
CA GLU A 152 -11.13 5.63 9.45
C GLU A 152 -12.49 4.95 9.74
N PRO A 153 -13.61 5.71 9.79
CA PRO A 153 -14.92 5.16 10.13
C PRO A 153 -15.39 4.03 9.20
N ASP A 154 -15.00 4.09 7.93
CA ASP A 154 -15.38 3.10 6.92
C ASP A 154 -14.67 1.75 7.14
N GLU A 155 -13.58 1.73 7.92
CA GLU A 155 -12.74 0.56 8.16
C GLU A 155 -13.04 -0.18 9.47
N VAL A 156 -14.08 0.23 10.21
CA VAL A 156 -14.46 -0.35 11.52
C VAL A 156 -14.59 -1.87 11.48
N TYR A 157 -15.04 -2.45 10.36
CA TYR A 157 -15.14 -3.89 10.19
C TYR A 157 -13.79 -4.61 10.21
N HIS A 158 -12.71 -3.93 9.83
CA HIS A 158 -11.36 -4.46 9.79
C HIS A 158 -10.57 -4.24 11.08
N TYR A 159 -11.07 -3.45 12.04
CA TYR A 159 -10.33 -3.10 13.27
C TYR A 159 -9.81 -4.32 14.04
N PRO A 160 -10.58 -5.41 14.26
CA PRO A 160 -10.06 -6.59 14.96
C PRO A 160 -8.85 -7.20 14.24
N ASP A 161 -8.93 -7.33 12.92
CA ASP A 161 -7.85 -7.89 12.08
C ASP A 161 -6.61 -6.97 12.08
N ILE A 162 -6.82 -5.65 12.04
CA ILE A 162 -5.75 -4.66 12.10
C ILE A 162 -5.04 -4.73 13.45
N LEU A 163 -5.79 -4.72 14.56
CA LEU A 163 -5.24 -4.76 15.92
C LEU A 163 -4.43 -6.05 16.14
N GLU A 164 -4.95 -7.20 15.70
CA GLU A 164 -4.25 -8.48 15.79
C GLU A 164 -2.94 -8.46 14.98
N ALA A 165 -2.99 -7.99 13.74
CA ALA A 165 -1.79 -7.92 12.90
C ALA A 165 -0.74 -6.94 13.44
N LEU A 166 -1.17 -5.81 14.02
CA LEU A 166 -0.30 -4.85 14.69
C LEU A 166 0.37 -5.46 15.94
N GLU A 167 -0.35 -6.26 16.71
CA GLU A 167 0.18 -6.90 17.90
C GLU A 167 1.13 -8.05 17.54
N GLN A 168 0.77 -8.90 16.59
CA GLN A 168 1.49 -10.15 16.35
C GLN A 168 2.60 -10.01 15.30
N TYR A 169 2.43 -9.17 14.28
CA TYR A 169 3.28 -9.18 13.10
C TYR A 169 4.01 -7.87 12.83
N TRP A 170 3.27 -6.77 12.75
CA TRP A 170 3.82 -5.45 12.39
C TRP A 170 4.47 -4.75 13.59
N GLN A 171 5.26 -5.50 14.36
CA GLN A 171 6.09 -4.96 15.45
C GLN A 171 7.33 -4.25 14.90
N GLU A 172 7.82 -3.23 15.61
CA GLU A 172 8.99 -2.43 15.24
C GLU A 172 10.32 -3.11 15.63
N LYS A 173 10.44 -4.42 15.38
CA LYS A 173 11.64 -5.21 15.68
C LYS A 173 12.63 -5.22 14.51
#